data_AF-G7VH93-F1
#
_entry.id   AF-G7VH93-F1
#
_cell.length_a   1.000
_cell.length_b   1.000
_cell.length_c   1.000
_cell.angle_alpha   90.00
_cell.angle_beta   90.00
_cell.angle_gamma   90.00
#
_symmetry.space_group_name_H-M   'P 1'
#
loop_
_entity.id
_entity.type
_entity.pdbx_description
1 polymer ?
#
loop_
_entity_poly.entity_id
_entity_poly.type
_entity_poly.pdbx_seq_one_letter_code
_entity_poly.pdbx_strand_id
1 'polypeptide(L)'
;MEFLRILVIRHFTEVLGMRYTGEQGEVLWFDDGLNKVAVGLYLSELYEEGELYKRVAALAGLEASKVYLAVLPEGAVFVDPRFFKSQGVGLVVVDPSRGLDGVEVRIYAKARQFQAAGVDAGKLAEAVKASVAEYLREQLKALEASIMEKVRKYLDQRLEEFRRAAPPAQEPPRAVQEAGGPPVLDNEWVRILRSRGR
;
A
#
# COMPACT_ATOMS: atom_id res chain seq x y z
N MET A 1 7.03 -0.76 42.28
CA MET A 1 6.73 -0.26 40.91
C MET A 1 5.79 -1.17 40.14
N GLU A 2 6.02 -2.50 40.09
CA GLU A 2 5.14 -3.43 39.35
C GLU A 2 3.67 -3.41 39.82
N PHE A 3 3.44 -3.27 41.13
CA PHE A 3 2.07 -3.17 41.66
C PHE A 3 1.27 -2.00 41.07
N LEU A 4 1.86 -0.80 41.04
CA LEU A 4 1.24 0.40 40.46
C LEU A 4 0.98 0.22 38.96
N ARG A 5 1.91 -0.42 38.25
CA ARG A 5 1.73 -0.78 36.84
C ARG A 5 0.52 -1.68 36.65
N ILE A 6 0.39 -2.73 37.45
CA ILE A 6 -0.76 -3.66 37.39
C ILE A 6 -2.08 -2.92 37.68
N LEU A 7 -2.09 -1.98 38.63
CA LEU A 7 -3.27 -1.15 38.90
C LEU A 7 -3.69 -0.33 37.69
N VAL A 8 -2.73 0.31 37.00
CA VAL A 8 -3.01 1.07 35.78
C VAL A 8 -3.53 0.15 34.67
N ILE A 9 -2.89 -1.00 34.46
CA ILE A 9 -3.34 -1.98 33.45
C ILE A 9 -4.78 -2.39 33.75
N ARG A 10 -5.07 -2.84 34.97
CA ARG A 10 -6.41 -3.28 35.35
C ARG A 10 -7.44 -2.17 35.23
N HIS A 11 -7.13 -0.94 35.65
CA HIS A 11 -8.07 0.17 35.50
C HIS A 11 -8.41 0.41 34.02
N PHE A 12 -7.40 0.44 33.14
CA PHE A 12 -7.62 0.66 31.71
C PHE A 12 -8.37 -0.51 31.04
N THR A 13 -8.14 -1.75 31.47
CA THR A 13 -8.82 -2.92 30.90
C THR A 13 -10.20 -3.17 31.47
N GLU A 14 -10.37 -3.08 32.79
CA GLU A 14 -11.60 -3.46 33.49
C GLU A 14 -12.58 -2.28 33.60
N VAL A 15 -12.08 -1.07 33.87
CA VAL A 15 -12.93 0.13 34.04
C VAL A 15 -13.17 0.83 32.72
N LEU A 16 -12.11 1.05 31.93
CA LEU A 16 -12.22 1.74 30.63
C LEU A 16 -12.48 0.79 29.45
N GLY A 17 -12.42 -0.53 29.66
CA GLY A 17 -12.74 -1.53 28.63
C GLY A 17 -11.73 -1.62 27.49
N MET A 18 -10.51 -1.11 27.66
CA MET A 18 -9.48 -1.12 26.63
C MET A 18 -8.74 -2.46 26.59
N ARG A 19 -8.24 -2.86 25.41
CA ARG A 19 -7.45 -4.10 25.29
C ARG A 19 -5.98 -3.82 25.51
N TYR A 20 -5.36 -4.45 26.50
CA TYR A 20 -3.91 -4.36 26.69
C TYR A 20 -3.16 -5.06 25.54
N THR A 21 -2.22 -4.36 24.91
CA THR A 21 -1.43 -4.86 23.78
C THR A 21 0.01 -5.18 24.16
N GLY A 22 0.58 -4.46 25.13
CA GLY A 22 1.94 -4.71 25.60
C GLY A 22 2.56 -3.53 26.31
N GLU A 23 3.85 -3.65 26.61
CA GLU A 23 4.63 -2.62 27.29
C GLU A 23 5.96 -2.38 26.58
N GLN A 24 6.42 -1.13 26.62
CA GLN A 24 7.74 -0.73 26.16
C GLN A 24 8.36 0.19 27.20
N GLY A 25 9.22 -0.38 28.05
CA GLY A 25 9.87 0.35 29.15
C GLY A 25 8.86 0.84 30.18
N GLU A 26 8.64 2.16 30.21
CA GLU A 26 7.68 2.84 31.10
C GLU A 26 6.36 3.19 30.42
N VAL A 27 6.17 2.79 29.15
CA VAL A 27 4.96 3.06 28.39
C VAL A 27 4.14 1.78 28.25
N LEU A 28 2.87 1.85 28.62
CA LEU A 28 1.88 0.80 28.42
C LEU A 28 1.03 1.11 27.19
N TRP A 29 0.78 0.09 26.39
CA TRP A 29 0.01 0.18 25.16
C TRP A 29 -1.34 -0.52 25.30
N PHE A 30 -2.38 0.16 24.83
CA PHE A 30 -3.74 -0.34 24.80
C PHE A 30 -4.42 -0.01 23.47
N ASP A 31 -5.39 -0.82 23.08
CA ASP A 31 -6.31 -0.55 21.97
C ASP A 31 -7.70 -0.19 22.50
N ASP A 32 -8.20 0.96 22.08
CA ASP A 32 -9.55 1.47 22.32
C ASP A 32 -10.29 1.52 20.97
N GLY A 33 -10.63 0.32 20.47
CA GLY A 33 -11.26 0.11 19.16
C GLY A 33 -10.33 0.50 18.00
N LEU A 34 -10.55 1.69 17.42
CA LEU A 34 -9.74 2.24 16.33
C LEU A 34 -8.58 3.12 16.82
N ASN A 35 -8.55 3.44 18.12
CA ASN A 35 -7.55 4.32 18.69
C ASN A 35 -6.46 3.50 19.39
N LYS A 36 -5.20 3.78 19.05
CA LYS A 36 -4.06 3.32 19.85
C LYS A 36 -3.90 4.25 21.05
N VAL A 37 -3.80 3.70 22.25
CA VAL A 37 -3.67 4.43 23.50
C VAL A 37 -2.32 4.12 24.14
N ALA A 38 -1.54 5.16 24.42
CA ALA A 38 -0.29 5.05 25.15
C ALA A 38 -0.45 5.66 26.55
N VAL A 39 -0.01 4.94 27.58
CA VAL A 39 -0.02 5.41 28.97
C VAL A 39 1.42 5.38 29.49
N GLY A 40 2.02 6.56 29.65
CA GLY A 40 3.35 6.69 30.25
C GLY A 40 3.28 6.66 31.76
N LEU A 41 4.07 5.80 32.39
CA LEU A 41 4.19 5.70 33.84
C LEU A 41 5.32 6.61 34.32
N TYR A 42 4.98 7.63 35.11
CA TYR A 42 5.95 8.46 35.83
C TYR A 42 5.61 8.42 37.32
N LEU A 43 6.03 7.34 37.98
CA LEU A 43 5.69 6.99 39.35
C LEU A 43 6.90 7.20 40.28
N SER A 44 7.41 8.44 40.32
CA SER A 44 8.55 8.81 41.16
C SER A 44 8.07 9.22 42.56
N GLU A 45 8.88 9.02 43.59
CA GLU A 45 8.61 9.58 44.93
C GLU A 45 8.91 11.08 44.98
N LEU A 46 9.85 11.54 44.15
CA LEU A 46 10.24 12.93 44.01
C LEU A 46 9.92 13.41 42.58
N TYR A 47 9.05 14.40 42.48
CA TYR A 47 8.65 14.99 41.21
C TYR A 47 9.41 16.27 40.93
N GLU A 48 10.02 16.34 39.75
CA GLU A 48 10.54 17.59 39.20
C GLU A 48 9.63 18.06 38.07
N GLU A 49 9.19 19.31 38.15
CA GLU A 49 8.31 19.91 37.13
C GLU A 49 8.93 19.83 35.73
N GLY A 50 10.23 20.13 35.62
CA GLY A 50 10.96 20.08 34.35
C GLY A 50 11.08 18.67 33.77
N GLU A 51 11.18 17.63 34.60
CA GLU A 51 11.20 16.25 34.12
C GLU A 51 9.82 15.81 33.65
N LEU A 52 8.77 16.17 34.39
CA LEU A 52 7.38 15.84 34.04
C LEU A 52 7.04 16.32 32.63
N TYR A 53 7.34 17.57 32.30
CA TYR A 53 7.06 18.10 30.97
C TYR A 53 7.93 17.50 29.87
N LYS A 54 9.18 17.09 30.18
CA LYS A 54 10.01 16.31 29.24
C LYS A 54 9.39 14.95 28.93
N ARG A 55 8.82 14.27 29.94
CA ARG A 55 8.10 13.01 29.76
C ARG A 55 6.85 13.21 28.91
N VAL A 56 6.09 14.28 29.16
CA VAL A 56 4.92 14.63 28.34
C VAL A 56 5.32 14.87 26.88
N ALA A 57 6.42 15.60 26.64
CA ALA A 57 6.93 15.81 25.29
C ALA A 57 7.36 14.51 24.60
N ALA A 58 8.02 13.59 25.33
CA ALA A 58 8.39 12.29 24.82
C ALA A 58 7.16 11.43 24.47
N LEU A 59 6.15 11.40 25.35
CA LEU A 59 4.89 10.71 25.10
C LEU A 59 4.11 11.34 23.95
N ALA A 60 4.23 12.66 23.76
CA ALA A 60 3.62 13.34 22.64
C ALA A 60 4.25 13.01 21.28
N GLY A 61 5.50 12.55 21.25
CA GLY A 61 6.16 12.04 20.05
C GLY A 61 5.77 10.60 19.67
N LEU A 62 5.01 9.90 20.50
CA LEU A 62 4.57 8.54 20.19
C LEU A 62 3.43 8.53 19.16
N GLU A 63 3.41 7.51 18.29
CA GLU A 63 2.35 7.27 17.30
C GLU A 63 1.07 6.69 17.93
N ALA A 64 0.57 7.34 18.99
CA ALA A 64 -0.64 6.96 19.70
C ALA A 64 -1.76 7.98 19.48
N SER A 65 -2.96 7.50 19.18
CA SER A 65 -4.16 8.32 19.02
C SER A 65 -4.54 9.04 20.32
N LYS A 66 -4.42 8.37 21.47
CA LYS A 66 -4.64 8.97 22.79
C LYS A 66 -3.41 8.74 23.66
N VAL A 67 -3.01 9.75 24.42
CA VAL A 67 -1.82 9.70 25.27
C VAL A 67 -2.19 10.11 26.69
N TYR A 68 -1.81 9.29 27.66
CA TYR A 68 -2.00 9.55 29.07
C TYR A 68 -0.65 9.54 29.79
N LEU A 69 -0.53 10.36 30.84
CA LEU A 69 0.54 10.28 31.82
C LEU A 69 -0.06 9.83 33.15
N ALA A 70 0.47 8.74 33.71
CA ALA A 70 0.12 8.24 35.03
C ALA A 70 1.15 8.71 36.06
N VAL A 71 0.67 9.38 37.10
CA VAL A 71 1.48 9.93 38.20
C VAL A 71 0.87 9.55 39.55
N LEU A 72 1.68 9.60 40.60
CA LEU A 72 1.21 9.53 41.97
C LEU A 72 0.50 10.85 42.36
N PRO A 73 -0.29 10.87 43.45
CA PRO A 73 -1.00 12.06 43.91
C PRO A 73 -0.11 13.28 44.12
N GLU A 74 1.13 13.07 44.57
CA GLU A 74 2.14 14.10 44.80
C GLU A 74 2.55 14.78 43.48
N GLY A 75 2.69 14.00 42.42
CA GLY A 75 3.05 14.48 41.08
C GLY A 75 1.95 15.30 40.42
N ALA A 76 0.69 15.04 40.77
CA ALA A 76 -0.45 15.76 40.21
C ALA A 76 -0.46 17.26 40.54
N VAL A 77 0.24 17.68 41.60
CA VAL A 77 0.34 19.09 42.03
C VAL A 77 1.21 19.92 41.05
N PHE A 78 2.17 19.29 40.37
CA PHE A 78 3.07 19.94 39.42
C PHE A 78 2.50 20.05 38.01
N VAL A 79 1.29 19.54 37.78
CA VAL A 79 0.65 19.51 36.47
C VAL A 79 -0.20 20.75 36.27
N ASP A 80 0.10 21.55 35.24
CA ASP A 80 -0.83 22.58 34.75
C ASP A 80 -1.93 21.93 33.89
N PRO A 81 -3.21 21.95 34.34
CA PRO A 81 -4.31 21.37 33.58
C PRO A 81 -4.54 22.07 32.24
N ARG A 82 -4.19 23.36 32.11
CA ARG A 82 -4.35 24.10 30.85
C ARG A 82 -3.37 23.61 29.80
N PHE A 83 -2.12 23.36 30.20
CA PHE A 83 -1.11 22.79 29.33
C PHE A 83 -1.48 21.39 28.85
N PHE A 84 -1.92 20.50 29.75
CA PHE A 84 -2.31 19.15 29.37
C PHE A 84 -3.49 19.13 28.39
N LYS A 85 -4.50 19.97 28.64
CA LYS A 85 -5.65 20.12 27.74
C LYS A 85 -5.27 20.69 26.38
N SER A 86 -4.36 21.66 26.32
CA SER A 86 -3.91 22.24 25.04
C SER A 86 -3.08 21.25 24.22
N GLN A 87 -2.27 20.42 24.87
CA GLN A 87 -1.51 19.33 24.25
C GLN A 87 -2.36 18.08 23.96
N GLY A 88 -3.59 18.02 24.47
CA GLY A 88 -4.47 16.85 24.35
C GLY A 88 -4.00 15.62 25.12
N VAL A 89 -3.13 15.80 26.11
CA VAL A 89 -2.58 14.72 26.95
C VAL A 89 -3.47 14.52 28.17
N GLY A 90 -3.83 13.26 28.43
CA GLY A 90 -4.60 12.89 29.60
C GLY A 90 -3.72 12.72 30.84
N LEU A 91 -4.33 12.92 32.02
CA LEU A 91 -3.68 12.76 33.32
C LEU A 91 -4.42 11.68 34.10
N VAL A 92 -3.67 10.69 34.57
CA VAL A 92 -4.14 9.62 35.44
C VAL A 92 -3.41 9.76 36.77
N VAL A 93 -4.17 9.78 37.86
CA VAL A 93 -3.61 9.77 39.21
C VAL A 93 -3.78 8.36 39.77
N VAL A 94 -2.70 7.82 40.32
CA VAL A 94 -2.64 6.44 40.82
C VAL A 94 -2.33 6.49 42.31
N ASP A 95 -3.33 6.30 43.15
CA ASP A 95 -3.17 6.14 44.60
C ASP A 95 -3.10 4.64 44.98
N PRO A 96 -1.91 4.10 45.33
CA PRO A 96 -1.78 2.70 45.72
C PRO A 96 -2.57 2.34 46.98
N SER A 97 -2.85 3.30 47.86
CA SER A 97 -3.49 3.08 49.16
C SER A 97 -4.95 2.61 49.03
N ARG A 98 -5.57 2.93 47.88
CA ARG A 98 -6.98 2.64 47.58
C ARG A 98 -7.14 1.50 46.57
N GLY A 99 -6.05 0.86 46.13
CA GLY A 99 -6.09 -0.21 45.15
C GLY A 99 -6.63 0.24 43.79
N LEU A 100 -7.56 -0.53 43.20
CA LEU A 100 -8.14 -0.23 41.88
C LEU A 100 -8.96 1.05 41.85
N ASP A 101 -9.66 1.36 42.94
CA ASP A 101 -10.47 2.57 43.09
C ASP A 101 -9.59 3.82 43.32
N GLY A 102 -8.28 3.63 43.54
CA GLY A 102 -7.30 4.71 43.64
C GLY A 102 -6.79 5.23 42.30
N VAL A 103 -7.14 4.57 41.20
CA VAL A 103 -6.76 5.01 39.85
C VAL A 103 -7.88 5.87 39.27
N GLU A 104 -7.60 7.15 39.04
CA GLU A 104 -8.57 8.11 38.55
C GLU A 104 -8.04 8.92 37.36
N VAL A 105 -8.85 9.05 36.31
CA VAL A 105 -8.54 9.90 35.17
C VAL A 105 -9.02 11.33 35.47
N ARG A 106 -8.09 12.23 35.79
CA ARG A 106 -8.40 13.65 36.06
C ARG A 106 -8.57 14.48 34.80
N ILE A 107 -7.82 14.16 33.76
CA ILE A 107 -7.89 14.83 32.46
C ILE A 107 -8.00 13.74 31.40
N TYR A 108 -9.07 13.78 30.62
CA TYR A 108 -9.23 12.86 29.50
C TYR A 108 -8.36 13.30 28.33
N ALA A 109 -7.62 12.33 27.75
CA ALA A 109 -6.82 12.57 26.57
C ALA A 109 -7.74 12.88 25.38
N LYS A 110 -7.37 13.88 24.58
CA LYS A 110 -8.05 14.15 23.33
C LYS A 110 -7.46 13.24 22.27
N ALA A 111 -8.31 12.53 21.53
CA ALA A 111 -7.87 11.77 20.38
C ALA A 111 -7.21 12.71 19.39
N ARG A 112 -5.91 12.54 19.17
CA ARG A 112 -5.19 13.21 18.12
C ARG A 112 -5.65 12.59 16.82
N GLN A 113 -6.10 13.44 15.91
CA GLN A 113 -6.15 13.07 14.51
C GLN A 113 -4.70 12.96 14.07
N PHE A 114 -4.08 11.81 14.33
CA PHE A 114 -3.02 11.36 13.46
C PHE A 114 -3.71 11.23 12.11
N GLN A 115 -3.50 12.23 11.24
CA GLN A 115 -3.44 11.95 9.82
C GLN A 115 -2.44 10.80 9.76
N ALA A 116 -2.94 9.58 9.58
CA ALA A 116 -2.10 8.40 9.44
C ALA A 116 -0.93 8.83 8.58
N ALA A 117 0.29 8.81 9.12
CA ALA A 117 1.48 9.09 8.35
C ALA A 117 1.32 8.26 7.07
N GLY A 118 1.19 8.98 5.96
CA GLY A 118 0.42 8.51 4.82
C GLY A 118 0.84 7.11 4.42
N VAL A 119 -0.14 6.20 4.37
CA VAL A 119 -0.25 5.44 3.13
C VAL A 119 -0.45 6.51 2.08
N ASP A 120 0.67 6.98 1.53
CA ASP A 120 0.77 8.06 0.58
C ASP A 120 -0.07 7.59 -0.60
N ALA A 121 -1.36 7.96 -0.61
CA ALA A 121 -2.34 7.33 -1.50
C ALA A 121 -1.91 7.51 -2.96
N GLY A 122 -1.11 8.55 -3.24
CA GLY A 122 -0.36 8.72 -4.49
C GLY A 122 0.63 7.59 -4.77
N LYS A 123 1.53 7.24 -3.83
CA LYS A 123 2.49 6.13 -4.01
C LYS A 123 1.80 4.77 -4.08
N LEU A 124 0.74 4.55 -3.31
CA LEU A 124 -0.03 3.30 -3.40
C LEU A 124 -0.79 3.22 -4.74
N ALA A 125 -1.38 4.33 -5.21
CA ALA A 125 -2.02 4.40 -6.51
C ALA A 125 -1.01 4.26 -7.66
N GLU A 126 0.21 4.79 -7.53
CA GLU A 126 1.28 4.60 -8.51
C GLU A 126 1.78 3.16 -8.53
N ALA A 127 1.96 2.52 -7.38
CA ALA A 127 2.31 1.11 -7.30
C ALA A 127 1.23 0.22 -7.94
N VAL A 128 -0.06 0.48 -7.65
CA VAL A 128 -1.17 -0.26 -8.25
C VAL A 128 -1.26 0.00 -9.76
N LYS A 129 -1.08 1.25 -10.22
CA LYS A 129 -1.06 1.57 -11.65
C LYS A 129 0.10 0.88 -12.37
N ALA A 130 1.28 0.85 -11.76
CA ALA A 130 2.46 0.18 -12.31
C ALA A 130 2.21 -1.33 -12.44
N SER A 131 1.72 -1.99 -11.38
CA SER A 131 1.41 -3.42 -11.41
C SER A 131 0.32 -3.77 -12.43
N VAL A 132 -0.72 -2.96 -12.55
CA VAL A 132 -1.78 -3.17 -13.57
C VAL A 132 -1.25 -2.94 -14.99
N ALA A 133 -0.39 -1.94 -15.19
CA ALA A 133 0.21 -1.69 -16.50
C ALA A 133 1.15 -2.81 -16.95
N GLU A 134 1.92 -3.39 -16.02
CA GLU A 134 2.76 -4.55 -16.30
C GLU A 134 1.92 -5.79 -16.65
N TYR A 135 0.88 -6.07 -15.87
CA TYR A 135 -0.04 -7.18 -16.14
C TYR A 135 -0.72 -7.04 -17.52
N LEU A 136 -1.19 -5.83 -17.87
CA LEU A 136 -1.79 -5.57 -19.19
C LEU A 136 -0.78 -5.73 -20.33
N ARG A 137 0.48 -5.34 -20.14
CA ARG A 137 1.53 -5.54 -21.15
C ARG A 137 1.84 -7.02 -21.37
N GLU A 138 1.87 -7.82 -20.31
CA GLU A 138 2.07 -9.27 -20.43
C GLU A 138 0.89 -9.93 -21.16
N GLN A 139 -0.34 -9.56 -20.80
CA GLN A 139 -1.54 -10.06 -21.49
C GLN A 139 -1.55 -9.67 -22.97
N LEU A 140 -1.20 -8.42 -23.32
CA LEU A 140 -1.12 -7.98 -24.71
C LEU A 140 -0.07 -8.78 -25.50
N LYS A 141 1.12 -9.00 -24.94
CA LYS A 141 2.16 -9.83 -25.60
C LYS A 141 1.70 -11.28 -25.79
N ALA A 142 1.02 -11.85 -24.80
CA ALA A 142 0.45 -13.19 -24.92
C ALA A 142 -0.63 -13.25 -26.01
N LEU A 143 -1.44 -12.20 -26.13
CA LEU A 143 -2.49 -12.09 -27.15
C LEU A 143 -1.88 -11.91 -28.55
N GLU A 144 -0.87 -11.06 -28.70
CA GLU A 144 -0.11 -10.89 -29.94
C GLU A 144 0.54 -12.20 -30.39
N ALA A 145 1.18 -12.94 -29.47
CA ALA A 145 1.76 -14.24 -29.77
C ALA A 145 0.69 -15.24 -30.25
N SER A 146 -0.46 -15.31 -29.57
CA SER A 146 -1.58 -16.17 -29.96
C SER A 146 -2.17 -15.78 -31.33
N ILE A 147 -2.31 -14.49 -31.63
CA ILE A 147 -2.80 -14.03 -32.93
C ILE A 147 -1.79 -14.37 -34.04
N MET A 148 -0.51 -14.09 -33.82
CA MET A 148 0.55 -14.41 -34.78
C MET A 148 0.63 -15.91 -35.06
N GLU A 149 0.47 -16.74 -34.02
CA GLU A 149 0.44 -18.20 -34.20
C GLU A 149 -0.79 -18.66 -34.99
N LYS A 150 -1.97 -18.07 -34.74
CA LYS A 150 -3.19 -18.36 -35.50
C LYS A 150 -3.07 -17.92 -36.96
N VAL A 151 -2.50 -16.73 -37.23
CA VAL A 151 -2.27 -16.23 -38.59
C VAL A 151 -1.27 -17.13 -39.32
N ARG A 152 -0.19 -17.54 -38.64
CA ARG A 152 0.80 -18.46 -39.21
C ARG A 152 0.19 -19.81 -39.55
N LYS A 153 -0.58 -20.42 -38.63
CA LYS A 153 -1.32 -21.66 -38.89
C LYS A 153 -2.29 -21.53 -40.05
N TYR A 154 -3.00 -20.41 -40.15
CA TYR A 154 -3.92 -20.14 -41.26
C TYR A 154 -3.18 -20.00 -42.60
N LEU A 155 -2.05 -19.29 -42.62
CA LEU A 155 -1.20 -19.16 -43.81
C LEU A 155 -0.62 -20.51 -44.22
N ASP A 156 -0.08 -21.29 -43.28
CA ASP A 156 0.46 -22.62 -43.54
C ASP A 156 -0.63 -23.55 -44.10
N GLN A 157 -1.83 -23.54 -43.51
CA GLN A 157 -2.98 -24.30 -44.03
C GLN A 157 -3.38 -23.86 -45.44
N ARG A 158 -3.47 -22.55 -45.71
CA ARG A 158 -3.79 -22.05 -47.04
C ARG A 158 -2.72 -22.41 -48.07
N LEU A 159 -1.45 -22.31 -47.69
CA LEU A 159 -0.33 -22.62 -48.58
C LEU A 159 -0.26 -24.12 -48.88
N GLU A 160 -0.57 -24.97 -47.89
CA GLU A 160 -0.76 -26.41 -48.09
C GLU A 160 -1.97 -26.73 -48.96
N GLU A 161 -3.10 -26.04 -48.77
CA GLU A 161 -4.29 -26.17 -49.63
C GLU A 161 -3.97 -25.81 -51.08
N PHE A 162 -3.25 -24.69 -51.32
CA PHE A 162 -2.78 -24.31 -52.66
C PHE A 162 -1.78 -25.31 -53.23
N ARG A 163 -0.90 -25.87 -52.41
CA ARG A 163 0.08 -26.87 -52.83
C ARG A 163 -0.57 -28.23 -53.13
N ARG A 164 -1.67 -28.58 -52.45
CA ARG A 164 -2.50 -29.76 -52.76
C ARG A 164 -3.45 -29.53 -53.94
N ALA A 165 -3.86 -28.29 -54.19
CA ALA A 165 -4.66 -27.89 -55.35
C ALA A 165 -3.82 -27.67 -56.62
N ALA A 166 -2.50 -27.61 -56.50
CA ALA A 166 -1.60 -27.66 -57.66
C ALA A 166 -1.67 -29.08 -58.28
N PRO A 167 -2.03 -29.22 -59.57
CA PRO A 167 -2.08 -30.53 -60.21
C PRO A 167 -0.67 -31.17 -60.22
N PRO A 168 -0.57 -32.51 -60.18
CA PRO A 168 0.73 -33.17 -60.26
C PRO A 168 1.43 -32.74 -61.55
N ALA A 169 2.71 -32.38 -61.43
CA ALA A 169 3.56 -32.04 -62.56
C ALA A 169 3.52 -33.19 -63.57
N GLN A 170 2.84 -32.97 -64.69
CA GLN A 170 2.87 -33.86 -65.84
C GLN A 170 4.32 -33.97 -66.31
N GLU A 171 4.79 -35.20 -66.49
CA GLU A 171 6.07 -35.49 -67.15
C GLU A 171 6.10 -34.78 -68.52
N PRO A 172 7.23 -34.16 -68.90
CA PRO A 172 7.30 -33.43 -70.16
C PRO A 172 7.28 -34.43 -71.34
N PRO A 173 6.41 -34.26 -72.35
CA PRO A 173 6.58 -34.97 -73.60
C PRO A 173 7.71 -34.34 -74.42
N ARG A 174 8.49 -35.23 -75.06
CA ARG A 174 9.63 -34.91 -75.94
C ARG A 174 9.21 -34.06 -77.16
N ALA A 175 10.06 -33.07 -77.43
CA ALA A 175 10.49 -32.46 -78.69
C ALA A 175 9.58 -32.51 -79.93
N VAL A 176 9.22 -31.32 -80.48
CA VAL A 176 9.36 -30.95 -81.91
C VAL A 176 9.54 -29.42 -82.02
N GLN A 177 10.28 -29.02 -83.06
CA GLN A 177 10.78 -27.72 -83.49
C GLN A 177 9.75 -26.64 -83.92
N GLU A 178 10.29 -25.42 -84.01
CA GLU A 178 10.11 -24.39 -85.06
C GLU A 178 9.07 -23.25 -84.95
N ALA A 179 9.66 -22.04 -84.96
CA ALA A 179 9.35 -20.88 -85.79
C ALA A 179 8.05 -20.06 -85.61
N GLY A 180 8.25 -18.74 -85.44
CA GLY A 180 7.29 -17.68 -85.79
C GLY A 180 6.78 -16.87 -84.60
N GLY A 181 7.28 -15.64 -84.39
CA GLY A 181 6.57 -14.61 -83.60
C GLY A 181 5.65 -13.75 -84.48
N PRO A 182 5.03 -12.65 -84.00
CA PRO A 182 4.57 -12.23 -82.65
C PRO A 182 3.02 -11.93 -82.69
N PRO A 183 2.31 -11.26 -81.73
CA PRO A 183 2.59 -9.91 -81.22
C PRO A 183 2.59 -9.82 -79.69
N VAL A 184 3.50 -9.00 -79.16
CA VAL A 184 3.44 -8.49 -77.79
C VAL A 184 2.23 -7.57 -77.72
N LEU A 185 1.16 -8.02 -77.07
CA LEU A 185 0.03 -7.16 -76.74
C LEU A 185 0.52 -5.98 -75.90
N ASP A 186 0.26 -4.79 -76.42
CA ASP A 186 0.47 -3.49 -75.79
C ASP A 186 -0.07 -3.47 -74.36
N ASN A 187 0.82 -3.73 -73.40
CA ASN A 187 0.49 -3.57 -71.99
C ASN A 187 0.47 -2.06 -71.69
N GLU A 188 -0.73 -1.50 -71.47
CA GLU A 188 -0.94 -0.08 -71.17
C GLU A 188 -0.08 0.43 -70.00
N TRP A 189 0.29 -0.46 -69.10
CA TRP A 189 1.22 -0.20 -67.99
C TRP A 189 2.60 0.28 -68.43
N VAL A 190 3.11 -0.18 -69.58
CA VAL A 190 4.41 0.24 -70.13
C VAL A 190 4.33 1.65 -70.72
N ARG A 191 3.17 2.05 -71.27
CA ARG A 191 2.92 3.42 -71.73
C ARG A 191 2.91 4.43 -70.58
N ILE A 192 2.24 4.08 -69.48
CA ILE A 192 2.12 4.94 -68.29
C ILE A 192 3.49 5.19 -67.64
N LEU A 193 4.37 4.18 -67.63
CA LEU A 193 5.73 4.32 -67.08
C LEU A 193 6.63 5.23 -67.95
N ARG A 194 6.47 5.24 -69.28
CA ARG A 194 7.24 6.13 -70.15
C ARG A 194 6.79 7.59 -70.11
N SER A 195 5.51 7.87 -69.88
CA SER A 195 5.00 9.26 -69.86
C SER A 195 5.41 10.05 -68.62
N ARG A 196 5.94 9.39 -67.58
CA ARG A 196 6.31 10.03 -66.30
C ARG A 196 7.81 10.34 -66.17
N GLY A 197 8.58 10.10 -67.22
CA GLY A 197 10.04 10.25 -67.25
C GLY A 197 10.57 11.35 -68.19
N ARG A 198 9.75 12.35 -68.56
CA ARG A 198 10.22 13.58 -69.20
C ARG A 198 9.67 14.79 -68.47
#